data_AF-A0A968RI43-F1
#
_entry.id   AF-A0A968RI43-F1
#
_cell.length_a   1.000
_cell.length_b   1.000
_cell.length_c   1.000
_cell.angle_alpha   90.00
_cell.angle_beta   90.00
_cell.angle_gamma   90.00
#
_symmetry.space_group_name_H-M   'P 1'
#
loop_
_entity.id
_entity.type
_entity.pdbx_description
1 polymer ?
#
loop_
_entity_poly.entity_id
_entity_poly.type
_entity_poly.pdbx_seq_one_letter_code
_entity_poly.pdbx_strand_id
1 'polypeptide(L)'
;MYQYFSNKSELIQQIMLAKVEQDLEAFVQIRTLSDNAVKEILEIAKHVIHTLRKVSPALMYDLQKYHHESWCTMNDLRKAHIYTQIKSNLERGLAEGLYRKEIDADIISKIYVTTAMIIAGDEIFPLQEYPKYKVVEMFMNYHIHGIASPQGLALLELYSLEKGIG
;
A
#
# COMPACT_ATOMS: atom_id res chain seq x y z
N MET A 1 7.96 26.77 -28.63
CA MET A 1 8.07 26.19 -27.27
C MET A 1 7.13 24.98 -27.08
N TYR A 2 7.10 24.05 -28.06
CA TYR A 2 6.27 22.83 -28.00
C TYR A 2 7.08 21.54 -28.28
N GLN A 3 8.38 21.66 -28.59
CA GLN A 3 9.21 20.53 -29.01
C GLN A 3 9.87 19.75 -27.85
N TYR A 4 9.73 20.23 -26.60
CA TYR A 4 10.31 19.62 -25.41
C TYR A 4 9.31 18.85 -24.52
N PHE A 5 8.00 18.99 -24.77
CA PHE A 5 6.97 18.43 -23.88
C PHE A 5 6.77 16.92 -24.06
N SER A 6 6.91 16.38 -25.28
CA SER A 6 6.79 14.94 -25.53
C SER A 6 7.85 14.15 -24.76
N ASN A 7 9.12 14.57 -24.82
CA ASN A 7 10.23 13.88 -24.16
C ASN A 7 10.13 13.95 -22.62
N LYS A 8 9.72 15.09 -22.04
CA LYS A 8 9.59 15.21 -20.58
C LYS A 8 8.43 14.38 -20.03
N SER A 9 7.27 14.39 -20.69
CA SER A 9 6.11 13.59 -20.24
C SER A 9 6.38 12.09 -20.37
N GLU A 10 7.01 11.65 -21.46
CA GLU A 10 7.44 10.26 -21.64
C GLU A 10 8.45 9.84 -20.55
N LEU A 11 9.46 10.67 -20.27
CA LEU A 11 10.43 10.40 -19.22
C LEU A 11 9.76 10.27 -17.84
N ILE A 12 8.81 11.15 -17.51
CA ILE A 12 8.07 11.10 -16.25
C ILE A 12 7.23 9.82 -16.16
N GLN A 13 6.57 9.44 -17.26
CA GLN A 13 5.82 8.19 -17.33
C GLN A 13 6.74 6.97 -17.10
N GLN A 14 7.92 6.92 -17.73
CA GLN A 14 8.89 5.84 -17.53
C GLN A 14 9.38 5.78 -16.08
N ILE A 15 9.65 6.93 -15.45
CA ILE A 15 10.04 6.99 -14.04
C ILE A 15 8.91 6.46 -13.13
N MET A 16 7.65 6.83 -13.41
CA MET A 16 6.50 6.33 -12.65
C MET A 16 6.32 4.82 -12.79
N LEU A 17 6.44 4.28 -14.01
CA LEU A 17 6.32 2.85 -14.26
C LEU A 17 7.45 2.07 -13.59
N ALA A 18 8.70 2.53 -13.72
CA ALA A 18 9.83 1.94 -13.01
C ALA A 18 9.63 1.97 -11.49
N LYS A 19 9.01 3.02 -10.95
CA LYS A 19 8.68 3.09 -9.52
C LYS A 19 7.62 2.06 -9.13
N VAL A 20 6.59 1.86 -9.95
CA VAL A 20 5.62 0.78 -9.72
C VAL A 20 6.34 -0.55 -9.70
N GLU A 21 7.11 -0.89 -10.72
CA GLU A 21 7.86 -2.16 -10.80
C GLU A 21 8.74 -2.40 -9.57
N GLN A 22 9.47 -1.38 -9.12
CA GLN A 22 10.25 -1.45 -7.88
C GLN A 22 9.39 -1.75 -6.65
N ASP A 23 8.21 -1.13 -6.53
CA ASP A 23 7.27 -1.39 -5.43
C ASP A 23 6.76 -2.85 -5.49
N LEU A 24 6.48 -3.38 -6.70
CA LEU A 24 6.04 -4.76 -6.90
C LEU A 24 7.11 -5.77 -6.49
N GLU A 25 8.36 -5.54 -6.91
CA GLU A 25 9.51 -6.37 -6.54
C GLU A 25 9.73 -6.38 -5.03
N ALA A 26 9.63 -5.21 -4.39
CA ALA A 26 9.73 -5.11 -2.94
C ALA A 26 8.65 -5.93 -2.22
N PHE A 27 7.41 -5.92 -2.71
CA PHE A 27 6.34 -6.73 -2.11
C PHE A 27 6.57 -8.23 -2.28
N VAL A 28 7.04 -8.66 -3.45
CA VAL A 28 7.43 -10.07 -3.66
C VAL A 28 8.55 -10.47 -2.70
N GLN A 29 9.58 -9.65 -2.56
CA GLN A 29 10.68 -9.91 -1.63
C GLN A 29 10.19 -9.98 -0.18
N ILE A 30 9.38 -9.02 0.26
CA ILE A 30 8.80 -9.00 1.60
C ILE A 30 8.04 -10.30 1.87
N ARG A 31 7.19 -10.73 0.94
CA ARG A 31 6.45 -11.98 1.06
C ARG A 31 7.39 -13.18 1.21
N THR A 32 8.42 -13.28 0.38
CA THR A 32 9.37 -14.41 0.43
C THR A 32 10.18 -14.47 1.72
N LEU A 33 10.45 -13.32 2.35
CA LEU A 33 11.22 -13.20 3.58
C LEU A 33 10.36 -13.22 4.84
N SER A 34 9.03 -13.25 4.70
CA SER A 34 8.11 -13.18 5.83
C SER A 34 7.68 -14.57 6.28
N ASP A 35 7.97 -14.87 7.54
CA ASP A 35 7.67 -16.16 8.17
C ASP A 35 6.17 -16.50 8.16
N ASN A 36 5.32 -15.48 8.23
CA ASN A 36 3.86 -15.62 8.28
C ASN A 36 3.14 -14.39 7.69
N ALA A 37 1.83 -14.53 7.50
CA ALA A 37 0.98 -13.50 6.91
C ALA A 37 0.96 -12.18 7.71
N VAL A 38 1.01 -12.24 9.06
CA VAL A 38 1.05 -11.05 9.93
C VAL A 38 2.35 -10.28 9.74
N LYS A 39 3.50 -10.97 9.70
CA LYS A 39 4.80 -10.34 9.43
C LYS A 39 4.79 -9.68 8.05
N GLU A 40 4.30 -10.40 7.05
CA GLU A 40 4.22 -9.93 5.66
C GLU A 40 3.44 -8.62 5.55
N ILE A 41 2.21 -8.57 6.06
CA ILE A 41 1.38 -7.36 5.93
C ILE A 41 1.96 -6.18 6.72
N LEU A 42 2.65 -6.43 7.84
CA LEU A 42 3.35 -5.40 8.61
C LEU A 42 4.57 -4.84 7.90
N GLU A 43 5.38 -5.68 7.26
CA GLU A 43 6.55 -5.22 6.51
C GLU A 43 6.13 -4.50 5.22
N ILE A 44 5.04 -4.94 4.56
CA ILE A 44 4.41 -4.18 3.47
C ILE A 44 3.97 -2.79 3.96
N ALA A 45 3.26 -2.72 5.09
CA ALA A 45 2.83 -1.45 5.68
C ALA A 45 4.03 -0.51 5.95
N LYS A 46 5.10 -1.02 6.56
CA LYS A 46 6.32 -0.26 6.84
C LYS A 46 6.98 0.26 5.55
N HIS A 47 7.09 -0.60 4.54
CA HIS A 47 7.67 -0.21 3.25
C HIS A 47 6.86 0.92 2.60
N VAL A 48 5.54 0.82 2.59
CA VAL A 48 4.65 1.84 2.01
C VAL A 48 4.74 3.15 2.80
N ILE A 49 4.65 3.10 4.13
CA ILE A 49 4.74 4.28 5.01
C ILE A 49 6.10 4.97 4.84
N HIS A 50 7.19 4.22 4.80
CA HIS A 50 8.53 4.75 4.57
C HIS A 50 8.68 5.43 3.21
N THR A 51 8.13 4.80 2.16
CA THR A 51 8.12 5.38 0.82
C THR A 51 7.33 6.69 0.80
N LEU A 52 6.13 6.71 1.38
CA LEU A 52 5.29 7.91 1.44
C LEU A 52 5.92 9.04 2.27
N ARG A 53 6.67 8.74 3.34
CA ARG A 53 7.43 9.74 4.11
C ARG A 53 8.54 10.41 3.30
N LYS A 54 9.05 9.76 2.25
CA LYS A 54 10.13 10.30 1.39
C LYS A 54 9.61 11.10 0.19
N VAL A 55 8.35 10.94 -0.18
CA VAL A 55 7.77 11.68 -1.31
C VAL A 55 7.33 13.06 -0.83
N SER A 56 7.83 14.12 -1.45
CA SER A 56 7.42 15.47 -1.09
C SER A 56 5.96 15.73 -1.52
N PRO A 57 5.17 16.45 -0.71
CA PRO A 57 3.80 16.77 -1.08
C PRO A 57 3.69 17.56 -2.39
N ALA A 58 4.64 18.46 -2.64
CA ALA A 58 4.70 19.25 -3.87
C ALA A 58 4.90 18.36 -5.12
N LEU A 59 5.79 17.37 -5.05
CA LEU A 59 5.98 16.42 -6.15
C LEU A 59 4.70 15.63 -6.41
N MET A 60 4.05 15.14 -5.36
CA MET A 60 2.79 14.40 -5.50
C MET A 60 1.71 15.26 -6.18
N TYR A 61 1.56 16.50 -5.74
CA TYR A 61 0.62 17.45 -6.32
C TYR A 61 0.91 17.75 -7.79
N ASP A 62 2.18 18.01 -8.13
CA ASP A 62 2.59 18.29 -9.51
C ASP A 62 2.33 17.10 -10.43
N LEU A 63 2.58 15.87 -9.97
CA LEU A 63 2.30 14.66 -10.72
C LEU A 63 0.80 14.48 -10.98
N GLN A 64 -0.05 14.70 -9.97
CA GLN A 64 -1.50 14.61 -10.12
C GLN A 64 -2.07 15.68 -11.07
N LYS A 65 -1.55 16.91 -10.99
CA LYS A 65 -2.07 18.07 -11.74
C LYS A 65 -1.57 18.12 -13.18
N TYR A 66 -0.27 17.91 -13.40
CA TYR A 66 0.36 18.11 -14.71
C TYR A 66 0.60 16.79 -15.46
N HIS A 67 0.54 15.65 -14.77
CA HIS A 67 0.78 14.32 -15.34
C HIS A 67 -0.36 13.34 -15.01
N HIS A 68 -1.60 13.83 -15.07
CA HIS A 68 -2.81 13.11 -14.66
C HIS A 68 -2.99 11.74 -15.35
N GLU A 69 -2.72 11.65 -16.66
CA GLU A 69 -2.85 10.38 -17.39
C GLU A 69 -1.86 9.31 -16.89
N SER A 70 -0.60 9.70 -16.69
CA SER A 70 0.42 8.81 -16.13
C SER A 70 0.08 8.41 -14.68
N TRP A 71 -0.47 9.35 -13.90
CA TRP A 71 -0.95 9.10 -12.54
C TRP A 71 -2.10 8.08 -12.51
N CYS A 72 -3.10 8.23 -13.39
CA CYS A 72 -4.23 7.30 -13.49
C CYS A 72 -3.77 5.91 -13.92
N THR A 73 -2.93 5.83 -14.96
CA THR A 73 -2.33 4.55 -15.43
C THR A 73 -1.57 3.84 -14.31
N MET A 74 -0.77 4.59 -13.55
CA MET A 74 -0.04 4.07 -12.40
C MET A 74 -0.99 3.51 -11.31
N ASN A 75 -2.08 4.22 -11.01
CA ASN A 75 -3.05 3.78 -10.01
C ASN A 75 -3.82 2.53 -10.45
N ASP A 76 -4.17 2.42 -11.72
CA ASP A 76 -4.84 1.23 -12.26
C ASP A 76 -3.96 -0.02 -12.17
N LEU A 77 -2.67 0.10 -12.53
CA LEU A 77 -1.68 -0.97 -12.37
C LEU A 77 -1.55 -1.39 -10.90
N ARG A 78 -1.44 -0.40 -9.99
CA ARG A 78 -1.37 -0.64 -8.55
C ARG A 78 -2.62 -1.33 -8.03
N LYS A 79 -3.81 -0.92 -8.46
CA LYS A 79 -5.08 -1.47 -7.98
C LYS A 79 -5.17 -2.98 -8.21
N ALA A 80 -4.88 -3.44 -9.41
CA ALA A 80 -4.91 -4.86 -9.74
C ALA A 80 -3.90 -5.65 -8.90
N HIS A 81 -2.69 -5.11 -8.74
CA HIS A 81 -1.65 -5.81 -7.99
C HIS A 81 -1.91 -5.84 -6.47
N ILE A 82 -2.34 -4.72 -5.89
CA ILE A 82 -2.70 -4.65 -4.47
C ILE A 82 -3.80 -5.67 -4.17
N TYR A 83 -4.81 -5.79 -5.04
CA TYR A 83 -5.85 -6.81 -4.88
C TYR A 83 -5.26 -8.22 -4.77
N THR A 84 -4.43 -8.62 -5.73
CA THR A 84 -3.82 -9.95 -5.75
C THR A 84 -2.93 -10.20 -4.52
N GLN A 85 -2.09 -9.24 -4.14
CA GLN A 85 -1.21 -9.36 -2.99
C GLN A 85 -2.00 -9.51 -1.68
N ILE A 86 -2.97 -8.62 -1.46
CA ILE A 86 -3.77 -8.62 -0.23
C ILE A 86 -4.62 -9.88 -0.14
N LYS A 87 -5.26 -10.30 -1.24
CA LYS A 87 -6.02 -11.54 -1.26
C LYS A 87 -5.13 -12.74 -0.92
N SER A 88 -3.95 -12.83 -1.53
CA SER A 88 -3.03 -13.92 -1.26
C SER A 88 -2.52 -13.93 0.19
N ASN A 89 -2.29 -12.76 0.78
CA ASN A 89 -1.92 -12.64 2.20
C ASN A 89 -3.08 -13.07 3.11
N LEU A 90 -4.31 -12.68 2.80
CA LEU A 90 -5.52 -13.08 3.54
C LEU A 90 -5.73 -14.60 3.50
N GLU A 91 -5.62 -15.20 2.32
CA GLU A 91 -5.72 -16.65 2.14
C GLU A 91 -4.63 -17.40 2.92
N ARG A 92 -3.39 -16.88 2.90
CA ARG A 92 -2.28 -17.42 3.69
C ARG A 92 -2.56 -17.32 5.19
N GLY A 93 -2.97 -16.16 5.68
CA GLY A 93 -3.23 -15.98 7.11
C GLY A 93 -4.43 -16.76 7.62
N LEU A 94 -5.44 -17.01 6.77
CA LEU A 94 -6.51 -17.97 7.04
C LEU A 94 -5.97 -19.41 7.16
N ALA A 95 -5.12 -19.84 6.24
CA ALA A 95 -4.51 -21.17 6.26
C ALA A 95 -3.56 -21.37 7.47
N GLU A 96 -2.86 -20.32 7.89
CA GLU A 96 -1.97 -20.30 9.06
C GLU A 96 -2.74 -20.16 10.39
N GLY A 97 -4.05 -19.90 10.37
CA GLY A 97 -4.87 -19.66 11.58
C GLY A 97 -4.63 -18.29 12.24
N LEU A 98 -3.87 -17.41 11.59
CA LEU A 98 -3.51 -16.10 12.12
C LEU A 98 -4.56 -15.03 11.83
N TYR A 99 -5.44 -15.27 10.86
CA TYR A 99 -6.60 -14.42 10.58
C TYR A 99 -7.91 -15.10 10.99
N ARG A 100 -8.94 -14.29 11.27
CA ARG A 100 -10.26 -14.76 11.72
C ARG A 100 -10.90 -15.63 10.65
N LYS A 101 -11.37 -16.82 11.03
CA LYS A 101 -11.98 -17.80 10.11
C LYS A 101 -13.27 -17.31 9.44
N GLU A 102 -13.91 -16.28 10.01
CA GLU A 102 -15.17 -15.73 9.55
C GLU A 102 -15.02 -14.70 8.42
N ILE A 103 -13.78 -14.26 8.11
CA ILE A 103 -13.57 -13.30 7.03
C ILE A 103 -13.63 -13.99 5.67
N ASP A 104 -14.13 -13.26 4.68
CA ASP A 104 -14.05 -13.64 3.28
C ASP A 104 -12.88 -12.89 2.63
N ALA A 105 -11.85 -13.62 2.19
CA ALA A 105 -10.64 -13.02 1.62
C ALA A 105 -10.91 -12.20 0.36
N ASP A 106 -11.92 -12.57 -0.44
CA ASP A 106 -12.27 -11.86 -1.67
C ASP A 106 -13.00 -10.54 -1.36
N ILE A 107 -13.92 -10.54 -0.41
CA ILE A 107 -14.64 -9.33 0.02
C ILE A 107 -13.67 -8.39 0.73
N ILE A 108 -12.89 -8.89 1.70
CA ILE A 108 -11.98 -8.05 2.50
C ILE A 108 -10.87 -7.46 1.62
N SER A 109 -10.32 -8.19 0.65
CA SER A 109 -9.33 -7.63 -0.28
C SER A 109 -9.91 -6.52 -1.16
N LYS A 110 -11.16 -6.63 -1.61
CA LYS A 110 -11.85 -5.55 -2.36
C LYS A 110 -12.11 -4.32 -1.50
N ILE A 111 -12.51 -4.50 -0.24
CA ILE A 111 -12.65 -3.39 0.71
C ILE A 111 -11.30 -2.71 0.88
N TYR A 112 -10.24 -3.48 1.14
CA TYR A 112 -8.89 -2.94 1.32
C TYR A 112 -8.45 -2.11 0.12
N VAL A 113 -8.55 -2.65 -1.10
CA VAL A 113 -8.14 -1.97 -2.33
C VAL A 113 -8.96 -0.71 -2.55
N THR A 114 -10.27 -0.76 -2.31
CA THR A 114 -11.15 0.40 -2.43
C THR A 114 -10.73 1.51 -1.46
N THR A 115 -10.47 1.17 -0.20
CA THR A 115 -9.97 2.14 0.78
C THR A 115 -8.59 2.67 0.39
N ALA A 116 -7.68 1.83 -0.10
CA ALA A 116 -6.38 2.27 -0.58
C ALA A 116 -6.49 3.28 -1.74
N MET A 117 -7.44 3.10 -2.67
CA MET A 117 -7.71 4.06 -3.75
C MET A 117 -8.27 5.39 -3.21
N ILE A 118 -9.17 5.34 -2.22
CA ILE A 118 -9.69 6.54 -1.56
C ILE A 118 -8.55 7.31 -0.87
N ILE A 119 -7.63 6.61 -0.21
CA ILE A 119 -6.46 7.23 0.45
C ILE A 119 -5.51 7.83 -0.58
N ALA A 120 -5.29 7.16 -1.71
CA ALA A 120 -4.42 7.64 -2.78
C ALA A 120 -4.99 8.89 -3.49
N GLY A 121 -6.32 9.00 -3.57
CA GLY A 121 -7.01 10.19 -4.04
C GLY A 121 -7.04 11.32 -3.00
N ASP A 122 -7.35 12.53 -3.45
CA ASP A 122 -7.33 13.74 -2.61
C ASP A 122 -8.74 14.24 -2.24
N GLU A 123 -9.79 13.51 -2.64
CA GLU A 123 -11.20 13.91 -2.42
C GLU A 123 -11.59 13.87 -0.93
N ILE A 124 -11.26 12.77 -0.25
CA ILE A 124 -11.61 12.55 1.16
C ILE A 124 -10.45 12.91 2.10
N PHE A 125 -9.22 12.71 1.63
CA PHE A 125 -7.99 12.95 2.41
C PHE A 125 -7.06 13.91 1.66
N PRO A 126 -7.40 15.21 1.60
CA PRO A 126 -6.59 16.20 0.90
C PRO A 126 -5.19 16.28 1.49
N LEU A 127 -4.17 16.30 0.62
CA LEU A 127 -2.76 16.19 0.99
C LEU A 127 -2.27 17.32 1.92
N GLN A 128 -2.88 18.51 1.86
CA GLN A 128 -2.53 19.65 2.71
C GLN A 128 -2.91 19.43 4.18
N GLU A 129 -3.95 18.65 4.44
CA GLU A 129 -4.48 18.40 5.79
C GLU A 129 -4.10 17.00 6.30
N TYR A 130 -4.02 16.03 5.39
CA TYR A 130 -3.82 14.62 5.71
C TYR A 130 -2.58 14.08 5.00
N PRO A 131 -1.41 14.08 5.66
CA PRO A 131 -0.22 13.43 5.13
C PRO A 131 -0.51 11.94 4.85
N LYS A 132 -0.32 11.50 3.60
CA LYS A 132 -0.72 10.15 3.15
C LYS A 132 -0.14 9.03 4.02
N TYR A 133 1.11 9.17 4.46
CA TYR A 133 1.75 8.17 5.31
C TYR A 133 0.98 7.95 6.63
N LYS A 134 0.40 9.00 7.21
CA LYS A 134 -0.35 8.93 8.46
C LYS A 134 -1.72 8.28 8.27
N VAL A 135 -2.38 8.58 7.15
CA VAL A 135 -3.66 7.94 6.79
C VAL A 135 -3.45 6.44 6.56
N VAL A 136 -2.39 6.06 5.82
CA VAL A 136 -2.03 4.65 5.62
C VAL A 136 -1.69 3.98 6.95
N GLU A 137 -0.91 4.61 7.83
CA GLU A 137 -0.57 4.07 9.15
C GLU A 137 -1.83 3.74 9.98
N MET A 138 -2.77 4.68 10.06
CA MET A 138 -4.05 4.47 10.77
C MET A 138 -4.89 3.37 10.11
N PHE A 139 -4.98 3.37 8.78
CA PHE A 139 -5.73 2.37 8.03
C PHE A 139 -5.15 0.96 8.22
N MET A 140 -3.83 0.80 8.16
CA MET A 140 -3.17 -0.49 8.36
C MET A 140 -3.37 -1.00 9.78
N ASN A 141 -3.27 -0.12 10.78
CA ASN A 141 -3.56 -0.50 12.17
C ASN A 141 -5.01 -0.99 12.31
N TYR A 142 -5.97 -0.22 11.81
CA TYR A 142 -7.39 -0.60 11.82
C TYR A 142 -7.63 -1.94 11.08
N HIS A 143 -7.05 -2.10 9.89
CA HIS A 143 -7.25 -3.27 9.06
C HIS A 143 -6.74 -4.54 9.74
N ILE A 144 -5.49 -4.54 10.21
CA ILE A 144 -4.87 -5.73 10.83
C ILE A 144 -5.63 -6.15 12.09
N HIS A 145 -6.03 -5.21 12.96
CA HIS A 145 -6.82 -5.54 14.15
C HIS A 145 -8.22 -6.07 13.81
N GLY A 146 -8.79 -5.62 12.68
CA GLY A 146 -10.07 -6.12 12.17
C GLY A 146 -10.00 -7.57 11.68
N ILE A 147 -8.90 -7.97 11.05
CA ILE A 147 -8.76 -9.30 10.41
C ILE A 147 -8.04 -10.35 11.28
N ALA A 148 -7.18 -9.92 12.21
CA ALA A 148 -6.35 -10.83 12.98
C ALA A 148 -7.16 -11.69 13.95
N SER A 149 -6.82 -12.98 14.02
CA SER A 149 -7.29 -13.90 15.06
C SER A 149 -6.61 -13.57 16.41
N PRO A 150 -7.04 -14.14 17.54
CA PRO A 150 -6.32 -13.97 18.81
C PRO A 150 -4.83 -14.34 18.72
N GLN A 151 -4.49 -15.36 17.92
CA GLN A 151 -3.11 -15.79 17.69
C GLN A 151 -2.35 -14.77 16.82
N GLY A 152 -2.99 -14.25 15.76
CA GLY A 152 -2.42 -13.19 14.94
C GLY A 152 -2.20 -11.89 15.70
N LEU A 153 -3.11 -11.53 16.61
CA LEU A 153 -2.96 -10.36 17.49
C LEU A 153 -1.78 -10.52 18.46
N ALA A 154 -1.59 -11.70 19.04
CA ALA A 154 -0.42 -11.96 19.88
C ALA A 154 0.90 -11.81 19.10
N LEU A 155 0.95 -12.25 17.84
CA LEU A 155 2.12 -12.00 16.96
C LEU A 155 2.28 -10.52 16.61
N LEU A 156 1.19 -9.81 16.37
CA LEU A 156 1.20 -8.38 16.10
C LEU A 156 1.81 -7.59 17.28
N GLU A 157 1.41 -7.92 18.51
CA GLU A 157 1.96 -7.32 19.73
C GLU A 157 3.45 -7.62 19.86
N LEU A 158 3.86 -8.88 19.66
CA LEU A 158 5.27 -9.29 19.70
C LEU A 158 6.12 -8.45 18.73
N TYR A 159 5.69 -8.32 17.48
CA TYR A 159 6.42 -7.55 16.47
C TYR A 159 6.41 -6.03 16.72
N SER A 160 5.41 -5.52 17.44
CA SER A 160 5.33 -4.11 17.81
C SER A 160 6.31 -3.78 18.94
N LEU A 161 6.46 -4.69 19.90
CA LEU A 161 7.43 -4.60 21.01
C LEU A 161 8.88 -4.71 20.53
N GLU A 162 9.17 -5.61 19.57
CA GLU A 162 10.52 -5.79 19.01
C GLU A 162 11.05 -4.56 18.25
N LYS A 163 10.18 -3.66 17.79
CA LYS A 163 10.55 -2.54 16.91
C LYS A 163 10.29 -1.14 17.49
N GLY A 164 9.86 -1.01 18.75
CA GLY A 164 9.63 0.30 19.37
C GLY A 164 8.64 1.17 18.57
N ILE A 165 7.60 0.55 18.01
CA ILE A 165 6.52 1.24 17.29
C ILE A 165 5.41 1.49 18.31
N GLY A 166 5.61 2.52 19.12
CA GLY A 166 4.61 3.12 20.01
C GLY A 166 4.42 4.59 19.63
#